data_AF-A0A271J1B9-F1
#
_entry.id   AF-A0A271J1B9-F1
#
_cell.length_a   1.000
_cell.length_b   1.000
_cell.length_c   1.000
_cell.angle_alpha   90.00
_cell.angle_beta   90.00
_cell.angle_gamma   90.00
#
_symmetry.space_group_name_H-M   'P 1'
#
loop_
_entity.id
_entity.type
_entity.pdbx_description
1 polymer ?
#
loop_
_entity_poly.entity_id
_entity_poly.type
_entity_poly.pdbx_seq_one_letter_code
_entity_poly.pdbx_strand_id
1 'polypeptide(L)'
;MAESIGCAVHYTSLGYADGWYREADRTVCVRASLSRADRCSVLCHELAHAVAHTGDRGTSRAARELQAEGAAYVALAALGLNTARASLPYLKRWGDDDRMAAELDAVDRIASRLLALVDDAAETAR
;
A
#
# COMPACT_ATOMS: atom_id res chain seq x y z
N MET A 1 13.20 0.55 -1.70
CA MET A 1 11.72 0.51 -1.54
C MET A 1 11.26 -0.78 -0.88
N ALA A 2 11.33 -1.94 -1.54
CA ALA A 2 10.91 -3.20 -0.92
C ALA A 2 12.03 -3.92 -0.14
N GLU A 3 13.26 -3.85 -0.65
CA GLU A 3 14.44 -4.44 0.02
C GLU A 3 14.70 -3.81 1.39
N SER A 4 14.40 -2.51 1.55
CA SER A 4 14.52 -1.79 2.83
C SER A 4 13.54 -2.25 3.91
N ILE A 5 12.50 -3.02 3.55
CA ILE A 5 11.64 -3.73 4.52
C ILE A 5 11.77 -5.27 4.44
N GLY A 6 12.85 -5.74 3.81
CA GLY A 6 13.15 -7.16 3.65
C GLY A 6 12.19 -7.88 2.71
N CYS A 7 11.59 -7.18 1.76
CA CYS A 7 10.70 -7.76 0.76
C CYS A 7 11.37 -7.88 -0.60
N ALA A 8 11.19 -9.05 -1.24
CA ALA A 8 11.56 -9.26 -2.64
C ALA A 8 10.38 -8.89 -3.55
N VAL A 9 10.63 -8.12 -4.61
CA VAL A 9 9.60 -7.73 -5.59
C VAL A 9 9.82 -8.45 -6.91
N HIS A 10 8.77 -9.12 -7.40
CA HIS A 10 8.77 -9.75 -8.71
C HIS A 10 7.67 -9.20 -9.61
N TYR A 11 7.99 -9.04 -10.88
CA TYR A 11 7.02 -8.68 -11.91
C TYR A 11 6.77 -9.91 -12.80
N THR A 12 5.55 -10.45 -12.79
CA THR A 12 5.23 -11.69 -13.53
C THR A 12 3.78 -11.71 -14.02
N SER A 13 3.39 -12.74 -14.77
CA SER A 13 1.98 -12.98 -15.10
C SER A 13 1.24 -13.53 -13.88
N LEU A 14 0.14 -12.88 -13.51
CA LEU A 14 -0.64 -13.19 -12.30
C LEU A 14 -2.10 -13.58 -12.58
N GLY A 15 -2.41 -13.94 -13.83
CA GLY A 15 -3.79 -14.20 -14.25
C GLY A 15 -4.69 -12.99 -13.95
N TYR A 16 -5.74 -13.21 -13.17
CA TYR A 16 -6.72 -12.19 -12.79
C TYR A 16 -6.28 -11.26 -11.65
N ALA A 17 -5.21 -11.55 -10.92
CA ALA A 17 -4.73 -10.71 -9.81
C ALA A 17 -3.75 -9.65 -10.28
N ASP A 18 -3.91 -8.41 -9.80
CA ASP A 18 -3.03 -7.28 -10.16
C ASP A 18 -1.71 -7.34 -9.37
N GLY A 19 -1.77 -7.80 -8.12
CA GLY A 19 -0.63 -8.05 -7.24
C GLY A 19 -1.00 -8.96 -6.08
N TRP A 20 0.00 -9.31 -5.26
CA TRP A 20 -0.18 -9.91 -3.95
C TRP A 20 1.09 -9.79 -3.10
N TYR A 21 0.90 -9.73 -1.78
CA TYR A 21 1.93 -9.92 -0.78
C TYR A 21 1.79 -11.27 -0.08
N ARG A 22 2.91 -11.98 0.10
CA ARG A 22 3.00 -13.22 0.86
C ARG A 22 3.94 -13.06 2.05
N GLU A 23 3.37 -13.18 3.25
CA GLU A 23 4.11 -13.04 4.52
C GLU A 23 5.19 -14.11 4.71
N ALA A 24 4.91 -15.35 4.29
CA ALA A 24 5.76 -16.52 4.56
C ALA A 24 7.22 -16.37 4.09
N ASP A 25 7.42 -15.68 2.97
CA ASP A 25 8.74 -15.42 2.38
C ASP A 25 8.94 -13.94 2.01
N ARG A 26 8.12 -13.06 2.60
CA ARG A 26 8.14 -11.60 2.40
C ARG A 26 8.16 -11.20 0.92
N THR A 27 7.44 -11.92 0.08
CA THR A 27 7.44 -11.68 -1.36
C THR A 27 6.27 -10.80 -1.78
N VAL A 28 6.55 -9.77 -2.58
CA VAL A 28 5.56 -8.97 -3.30
C VAL A 28 5.63 -9.32 -4.77
N CYS A 29 4.49 -9.66 -5.37
CA CYS A 29 4.36 -9.83 -6.81
C CYS A 29 3.42 -8.79 -7.39
N VAL A 30 3.79 -8.23 -8.55
CA VAL A 30 2.98 -7.28 -9.30
C VAL A 30 2.85 -7.77 -10.74
N ARG A 31 1.68 -7.61 -11.35
CA ARG A 31 1.46 -8.07 -12.72
C ARG A 31 2.32 -7.28 -13.71
N ALA A 32 3.14 -8.00 -14.47
CA ALA A 32 4.09 -7.42 -15.41
C ALA A 32 3.46 -6.75 -16.64
N SER A 33 2.17 -6.97 -16.93
CA SER A 33 1.49 -6.33 -18.07
C SER A 33 0.89 -4.96 -17.75
N LEU A 34 0.85 -4.57 -16.48
CA LEU A 34 0.28 -3.29 -16.04
C LEU A 34 1.11 -2.10 -16.55
N SER A 35 0.48 -0.92 -16.65
CA SER A 35 1.19 0.32 -16.95
C SER A 35 2.16 0.68 -15.80
N ARG A 36 3.13 1.58 -16.03
CA ARG A 36 4.05 2.00 -14.95
C ARG A 36 3.31 2.61 -13.76
N ALA A 37 2.27 3.40 -14.02
CA ALA A 37 1.45 4.02 -12.99
C ALA A 37 0.66 2.97 -12.20
N ASP A 38 0.02 2.02 -12.90
CA ASP A 38 -0.75 0.96 -12.24
C ASP A 38 0.16 0.02 -11.43
N ARG A 39 1.35 -0.32 -11.95
CA ARG A 39 2.35 -1.09 -11.19
C ARG A 39 2.77 -0.37 -9.92
N CYS A 40 2.98 0.95 -10.00
CA CYS A 40 3.33 1.75 -8.84
C CYS A 40 2.21 1.71 -7.80
N SER A 41 0.95 1.85 -8.25
CA SER A 41 -0.23 1.78 -7.38
C SER A 41 -0.32 0.44 -6.66
N VAL A 42 -0.25 -0.65 -7.42
CA VAL A 42 -0.32 -2.02 -6.87
C VAL A 42 0.86 -2.28 -5.95
N LEU A 43 2.07 -1.89 -6.33
CA LEU A 43 3.26 -2.06 -5.49
C LEU A 43 3.10 -1.36 -4.15
N CYS A 44 2.62 -0.11 -4.12
CA CYS A 44 2.37 0.61 -2.88
C CYS A 44 1.32 -0.08 -2.01
N HIS A 45 0.25 -0.62 -2.61
CA HIS A 45 -0.77 -1.41 -1.90
C HIS A 45 -0.17 -2.66 -1.25
N GLU A 46 0.56 -3.48 -2.01
CA GLU A 46 1.16 -4.71 -1.48
C GLU A 46 2.27 -4.44 -0.44
N LEU A 47 3.04 -3.36 -0.61
CA LEU A 47 3.99 -2.92 0.40
C LEU A 47 3.30 -2.40 1.66
N ALA A 48 2.12 -1.79 1.55
CA ALA A 48 1.32 -1.39 2.72
C ALA A 48 0.96 -2.63 3.56
N HIS A 49 0.59 -3.73 2.91
CA HIS A 49 0.39 -5.01 3.59
C HIS A 49 1.66 -5.54 4.26
N ALA A 50 2.80 -5.48 3.56
CA ALA A 50 4.07 -5.92 4.13
C ALA A 50 4.47 -5.11 5.38
N VAL A 51 4.27 -3.79 5.34
CA VAL A 51 4.59 -2.85 6.42
C VAL A 51 3.67 -3.03 7.63
N ALA A 52 2.36 -3.13 7.39
CA ALA A 52 1.35 -3.02 8.44
C ALA A 52 0.93 -4.37 9.01
N HIS A 53 0.92 -5.41 8.18
CA HIS A 53 0.10 -6.61 8.44
C HIS A 53 0.91 -7.91 8.56
N THR A 54 2.24 -7.82 8.54
CA THR A 54 3.12 -8.95 8.82
C THR A 54 3.05 -9.33 10.30
N GLY A 55 2.74 -10.59 10.60
CA GLY A 55 2.56 -11.08 11.97
C GLY A 55 1.24 -10.67 12.61
N ASP A 56 0.43 -9.84 11.96
CA ASP A 56 -0.85 -9.40 12.49
C ASP A 56 -1.93 -10.46 12.28
N ARG A 57 -2.61 -10.80 13.38
CA ARG A 57 -3.72 -11.76 13.45
C ARG A 57 -4.99 -11.16 14.06
N GLY A 58 -4.91 -9.91 14.56
CA GLY A 58 -6.01 -9.23 15.25
C GLY A 58 -6.87 -8.37 14.32
N THR A 59 -6.27 -7.81 13.26
CA THR A 59 -7.00 -6.96 12.33
C THR A 59 -7.83 -7.80 11.35
N SER A 60 -9.12 -7.45 11.23
CA SER A 60 -10.02 -8.09 10.28
C SER A 60 -9.53 -7.90 8.84
N ARG A 61 -9.81 -8.85 7.95
CA ARG A 61 -9.47 -8.71 6.53
C ARG A 61 -9.96 -7.39 5.93
N ALA A 62 -11.21 -7.01 6.20
CA ALA A 62 -11.79 -5.76 5.70
C ALA A 62 -11.00 -4.52 6.14
N ALA A 63 -10.57 -4.47 7.40
CA ALA A 63 -9.73 -3.39 7.92
C ALA A 63 -8.33 -3.41 7.30
N ARG A 64 -7.73 -4.59 7.09
CA ARG A 64 -6.41 -4.72 6.44
C ARG A 64 -6.40 -4.12 5.03
N GLU A 65 -7.41 -4.45 4.23
CA GLU A 65 -7.58 -3.93 2.86
C GLU A 65 -7.84 -2.42 2.87
N LEU A 66 -8.70 -1.94 3.79
CA LEU A 66 -8.98 -0.51 3.96
C LEU A 66 -7.70 0.28 4.27
N GLN A 67 -6.93 -0.19 5.24
CA GLN A 67 -5.68 0.45 5.65
C GLN A 67 -4.64 0.44 4.52
N ALA A 68 -4.49 -0.68 3.82
CA ALA A 68 -3.54 -0.81 2.72
C ALA A 68 -3.87 0.10 1.55
N GLU A 69 -5.14 0.09 1.11
CA GLU A 69 -5.63 0.94 0.02
C GLU A 69 -5.53 2.43 0.37
N GLY A 70 -5.95 2.80 1.58
CA GLY A 70 -5.87 4.18 2.07
C GLY A 70 -4.44 4.68 2.15
N ALA A 71 -3.52 3.87 2.68
CA ALA A 71 -2.12 4.26 2.82
C ALA A 71 -1.41 4.38 1.46
N ALA A 72 -1.67 3.46 0.54
CA ALA A 72 -1.15 3.53 -0.82
C ALA A 72 -1.65 4.80 -1.54
N TYR A 73 -2.94 5.12 -1.39
CA TYR A 73 -3.51 6.34 -1.95
C TYR A 73 -2.81 7.61 -1.42
N VAL A 74 -2.69 7.75 -0.09
CA VAL A 74 -2.07 8.91 0.54
C VAL A 74 -0.61 9.05 0.10
N ALA A 75 0.16 7.96 0.10
CA ALA A 75 1.55 7.98 -0.32
C ALA A 75 1.72 8.39 -1.79
N LEU A 76 0.92 7.83 -2.70
CA LEU A 76 0.99 8.18 -4.12
C LEU A 76 0.55 9.63 -4.38
N ALA A 77 -0.47 10.10 -3.67
CA ALA A 77 -0.94 11.48 -3.76
C ALA A 77 0.14 12.48 -3.30
N ALA A 78 0.85 12.17 -2.21
CA ALA A 78 1.96 12.99 -1.71
C ALA A 78 3.14 13.08 -2.70
N LEU A 79 3.36 12.05 -3.52
CA LEU A 79 4.38 12.01 -4.57
C LEU A 79 3.95 12.75 -5.86
N GLY A 80 2.80 13.43 -5.85
CA GLY A 80 2.26 14.11 -7.04
C GLY A 80 1.75 13.17 -8.13
N LEU A 81 1.69 11.86 -7.85
CA LEU A 81 1.04 10.90 -8.72
C LEU A 81 -0.46 11.06 -8.51
N ASN A 82 -1.13 11.66 -9.50
CA ASN A 82 -2.56 11.91 -9.44
C ASN A 82 -3.33 10.57 -9.46
N THR A 83 -3.55 9.99 -8.27
CA THR A 83 -4.37 8.80 -8.07
C THR A 83 -5.86 9.12 -8.00
N ALA A 84 -6.30 10.34 -8.36
CA ALA A 84 -7.70 10.78 -8.24
C ALA A 84 -8.75 9.98 -9.04
N ARG A 85 -8.37 8.87 -9.72
CA ARG A 85 -9.34 7.86 -10.18
C ARG A 85 -9.77 6.87 -9.08
N ALA A 86 -9.08 6.84 -7.95
CA ALA A 86 -9.53 6.18 -6.74
C ALA A 86 -9.48 7.20 -5.60
N SER A 87 -10.51 7.22 -4.76
CA SER A 87 -10.56 7.95 -3.48
C SER A 87 -10.99 9.42 -3.53
N LEU A 88 -12.23 9.64 -3.08
CA LEU A 88 -12.73 10.78 -2.28
C LEU A 88 -14.26 10.75 -2.00
N PRO A 89 -15.11 9.93 -2.67
CA PRO A 89 -16.53 9.85 -2.26
C PRO A 89 -16.76 9.25 -0.86
N TYR A 90 -15.81 8.49 -0.31
CA TYR A 90 -15.97 7.84 1.01
C TYR A 90 -15.55 8.71 2.21
N LEU A 91 -14.60 9.65 2.05
CA LEU A 91 -14.20 10.57 3.13
C LEU A 91 -15.28 11.62 3.46
N LYS A 92 -16.24 11.86 2.55
CA LYS A 92 -17.33 12.84 2.75
C LYS A 92 -18.55 12.29 3.50
N ARG A 93 -18.57 11.01 3.87
CA ARG A 93 -19.73 10.40 4.52
C ARG A 93 -19.41 9.82 5.90
N TRP A 94 -19.42 10.72 6.90
CA TRP A 94 -19.80 10.43 8.29
C TRP A 94 -18.72 9.71 9.12
N GLY A 95 -18.51 9.93 10.43
CA GLY A 95 -19.30 10.58 11.47
C GLY A 95 -19.28 9.66 12.70
N ASP A 96 -18.41 9.96 13.68
CA ASP A 96 -18.46 9.50 15.09
C ASP A 96 -18.35 7.99 15.39
N ASP A 97 -17.21 7.36 15.07
CA ASP A 97 -16.92 5.98 15.48
C ASP A 97 -15.43 5.83 15.81
N ASP A 98 -15.07 5.57 17.08
CA ASP A 98 -13.69 5.43 17.57
C ASP A 98 -12.88 4.41 16.77
N ARG A 99 -13.57 3.39 16.24
CA ARG A 99 -12.96 2.39 15.36
C ARG A 99 -12.41 3.02 14.09
N MET A 100 -13.12 3.99 13.50
CA MET A 100 -12.70 4.68 12.28
C MET A 100 -11.51 5.61 12.54
N ALA A 101 -11.48 6.30 13.69
CA ALA A 101 -10.32 7.09 14.09
C ALA A 101 -9.06 6.21 14.14
N ALA A 102 -9.16 5.01 14.73
CA ALA A 102 -8.07 4.05 14.76
C ALA A 102 -7.64 3.56 13.37
N GLU A 103 -8.60 3.35 12.44
CA GLU A 103 -8.28 3.00 11.05
C GLU A 103 -7.55 4.14 10.31
N LEU A 104 -7.98 5.39 10.51
CA LEU A 104 -7.34 6.56 9.90
C LEU A 104 -5.93 6.80 10.46
N ASP A 105 -5.74 6.63 11.76
CA ASP A 105 -4.42 6.68 12.39
C ASP A 105 -3.51 5.55 11.90
N ALA A 106 -4.07 4.37 11.60
CA ALA A 106 -3.32 3.30 10.96
C ALA A 106 -2.93 3.69 9.53
N VAL A 107 -3.87 4.20 8.72
CA VAL A 107 -3.60 4.68 7.35
C VAL A 107 -2.48 5.72 7.34
N ASP A 108 -2.54 6.74 8.19
CA ASP A 108 -1.56 7.81 8.25
C ASP A 108 -0.15 7.29 8.60
N ARG A 109 -0.06 6.42 9.62
CA ARG A 109 1.21 5.79 10.01
C ARG A 109 1.80 4.92 8.89
N ILE A 110 0.95 4.14 8.21
CA ILE A 110 1.40 3.26 7.12
C ILE A 110 1.84 4.11 5.93
N ALA A 111 1.08 5.15 5.56
CA ALA A 111 1.41 6.07 4.48
C ALA A 111 2.74 6.79 4.71
N SER A 112 2.95 7.31 5.93
CA SER A 112 4.21 7.94 6.33
C SER A 112 5.41 7.00 6.17
N ARG A 113 5.22 5.73 6.54
CA ARG A 113 6.27 4.71 6.39
C ARG A 113 6.50 4.33 4.93
N LEU A 114 5.45 4.24 4.12
CA LEU A 114 5.58 4.02 2.68
C LEU A 114 6.33 5.18 1.99
N LEU A 115 6.02 6.42 2.36
CA LEU A 115 6.69 7.60 1.82
C LEU A 115 8.19 7.58 2.10
N ALA A 116 8.58 7.33 3.35
CA ALA A 116 9.99 7.19 3.71
C ALA A 116 10.70 6.11 2.87
N LEU A 117 10.03 4.97 2.63
CA LEU A 117 10.60 3.88 1.80
C LEU A 117 10.73 4.24 0.33
N VAL A 118 9.85 5.11 -0.18
CA VAL A 118 9.90 5.65 -1.54
C VAL A 118 11.03 6.66 -1.67
N ASP A 119 11.14 7.58 -0.71
CA ASP A 119 12.19 8.62 -0.70
C ASP A 119 13.58 8.00 -0.59
N ASP A 120 13.81 7.04 0.31
CA ASP A 120 15.07 6.29 0.44
C ASP A 120 15.47 5.61 -0.89
N ALA A 121 14.48 5.08 -1.62
CA ALA A 121 14.72 4.44 -2.91
C ALA A 121 15.06 5.45 -4.01
N ALA A 122 14.47 6.65 -3.96
CA ALA A 122 14.74 7.73 -4.88
C ALA A 122 16.11 8.39 -4.64
N GLU A 123 16.59 8.40 -3.40
CA GLU A 123 17.95 8.86 -3.05
C GLU A 123 19.03 7.85 -3.47
N THR A 124 18.80 6.55 -3.23
CA THR A 124 19.76 5.49 -3.61
C THR A 124 19.95 5.35 -5.13
N ALA A 125 18.99 5.83 -5.93
CA ALA A 125 19.03 5.78 -7.38
C ALA A 125 19.71 7.00 -8.05
N ARG A 126 20.21 7.97 -7.28
CA ARG A 126 20.96 9.15 -7.75
C ARG A 126 22.46 8.96 -7.60
#